data_AF-A0AAW1H839-F1
#
_entry.id   AF-A0AAW1H839-F1
#
_cell.length_a   1.000
_cell.length_b   1.000
_cell.length_c   1.000
_cell.angle_alpha   90.00
_cell.angle_beta   90.00
_cell.angle_gamma   90.00
#
_symmetry.space_group_name_H-M   'P 1'
#
loop_
_entity.id
_entity.type
_entity.pdbx_description
1 polymer ?
#
loop_
_entity_poly.entity_id
_entity_poly.type
_entity_poly.pdbx_seq_one_letter_code
_entity_poly.pdbx_strand_id
1 'polypeptide(L)'
;MESPGVSPVKVNECLENLLNFILQSSINATLSFDLGLSSDFCDALLKHDDDHHHHSTGSSEGLPLYPLYKSLASALHQWIISGSFISVLEMVSPVSEDDSLKELKDDWNDLVSLKGSELVSLLNSISFELHVQEPYFTQLKDGLKTVEGRCATGNYNRIQPGDLLFFNKCLMLEVQDVHRHASFSEMLEAESLEKVLPGVTTIEEGERIYRQFYSKEKEQLNGVLAICVSKPASQPYKVLLDIIVGLGYRGIQSLLGLKHTVGTIPEGLPPARSTLLTSFMLPQNPDV
;
A
#
# COMPACT_ATOMS: atom_id res chain seq x y z
N MET A 1 -10.24 9.86 16.89
CA MET A 1 -9.82 8.51 16.46
C MET A 1 -11.02 7.57 16.45
N GLU A 2 -11.27 6.95 15.30
CA GLU A 2 -12.33 5.95 15.11
C GLU A 2 -11.94 4.59 15.70
N SER A 3 -12.94 3.73 15.95
CA SER A 3 -12.76 2.33 16.34
C SER A 3 -12.02 1.57 15.22
N PRO A 4 -11.18 0.55 15.51
CA PRO A 4 -10.45 -0.13 14.46
C PRO A 4 -11.43 -0.86 13.54
N GLY A 5 -11.05 -0.92 12.26
CA GLY A 5 -11.72 -1.74 11.27
C GLY A 5 -11.59 -3.22 11.64
N VAL A 6 -12.54 -4.04 11.19
CA VAL A 6 -12.57 -5.48 11.47
C VAL A 6 -12.61 -6.25 10.16
N SER A 7 -12.05 -7.47 10.20
CA SER A 7 -12.10 -8.46 9.12
C SER A 7 -13.54 -8.71 8.58
N PRO A 8 -13.71 -9.03 7.28
CA PRO A 8 -12.67 -9.25 6.27
C PRO A 8 -12.14 -7.95 5.66
N VAL A 9 -10.82 -7.91 5.52
CA VAL A 9 -10.08 -6.86 4.83
C VAL A 9 -10.39 -6.94 3.32
N LYS A 10 -10.67 -5.80 2.69
CA LYS A 10 -10.92 -5.76 1.24
C LYS A 10 -9.59 -5.82 0.48
N VAL A 11 -9.33 -6.96 -0.17
CA VAL A 11 -8.08 -7.24 -0.90
C VAL A 11 -7.74 -6.15 -1.92
N ASN A 12 -8.71 -5.70 -2.73
CA ASN A 12 -8.49 -4.63 -3.72
C ASN A 12 -7.99 -3.32 -3.10
N GLU A 13 -8.66 -2.85 -2.03
CA GLU A 13 -8.24 -1.62 -1.33
C GLU A 13 -6.84 -1.79 -0.72
N CYS A 14 -6.47 -3.00 -0.30
CA CYS A 14 -5.15 -3.27 0.27
C CYS A 14 -4.06 -3.33 -0.79
N LEU A 15 -4.33 -3.91 -1.95
CA LEU A 15 -3.39 -3.93 -3.07
C LEU A 15 -3.03 -2.52 -3.53
N GLU A 16 -3.99 -1.60 -3.59
CA GLU A 16 -3.73 -0.20 -3.89
C GLU A 16 -2.77 0.44 -2.88
N ASN A 17 -3.04 0.27 -1.57
CA ASN A 17 -2.21 0.84 -0.50
C ASN A 17 -0.82 0.19 -0.43
N LEU A 18 -0.74 -1.14 -0.59
CA LEU A 18 0.51 -1.87 -0.61
C LEU A 18 1.39 -1.46 -1.80
N LEU A 19 0.80 -1.35 -2.99
CA LEU A 19 1.53 -0.95 -4.19
C LEU A 19 2.02 0.50 -4.07
N ASN A 20 1.18 1.42 -3.60
CA ASN A 20 1.58 2.79 -3.33
C ASN A 20 2.76 2.84 -2.34
N PHE A 21 2.65 2.10 -1.22
CA PHE A 21 3.71 1.99 -0.23
C PHE A 21 5.03 1.47 -0.82
N ILE A 22 4.99 0.42 -1.66
CA ILE A 22 6.19 -0.14 -2.31
C ILE A 22 6.83 0.89 -3.24
N LEU A 23 6.05 1.52 -4.11
CA LEU A 23 6.55 2.50 -5.09
C LEU A 23 7.17 3.72 -4.39
N GLN A 24 6.48 4.29 -3.39
CA GLN A 24 7.00 5.41 -2.60
C GLN A 24 8.27 5.03 -1.84
N SER A 25 8.30 3.83 -1.25
CA SER A 25 9.47 3.36 -0.49
C SER A 25 10.68 3.12 -1.40
N SER A 26 10.45 2.71 -2.65
CA SER A 26 11.48 2.60 -3.69
C SER A 26 12.05 3.96 -4.08
N ILE A 27 11.20 4.95 -4.35
CA ILE A 27 11.61 6.32 -4.69
C ILE A 27 12.42 6.95 -3.57
N ASN A 28 11.98 6.77 -2.32
CA ASN A 28 12.65 7.32 -1.15
C ASN A 28 13.89 6.53 -0.71
N ALA A 29 14.25 5.45 -1.42
CA ALA A 29 15.35 4.54 -1.06
C ALA A 29 15.28 4.00 0.38
N THR A 30 14.06 3.71 0.85
CA THR A 30 13.80 3.21 2.22
C THR A 30 13.55 1.71 2.29
N LEU A 31 13.43 1.04 1.13
CA LEU A 31 13.37 -0.41 1.06
C LEU A 31 14.78 -1.01 1.25
N SER A 32 14.83 -2.14 1.96
CA SER A 32 16.05 -2.95 2.09
C SER A 32 16.32 -3.83 0.85
N PHE A 33 15.49 -3.71 -0.18
CA PHE A 33 15.49 -4.57 -1.37
C PHE A 33 15.35 -3.71 -2.62
N ASP A 34 15.99 -4.14 -3.70
CA ASP A 34 15.91 -3.51 -5.01
C ASP A 34 14.63 -3.95 -5.74
N LEU A 35 13.82 -2.98 -6.17
CA LEU A 35 12.60 -3.23 -6.95
C LEU A 35 12.91 -3.64 -8.39
N GLY A 36 14.14 -3.40 -8.88
CA GLY A 36 14.51 -3.62 -10.27
C GLY A 36 13.83 -2.63 -11.24
N LEU A 37 13.19 -1.59 -10.71
CA LEU A 37 12.53 -0.52 -11.44
C LEU A 37 13.22 0.82 -11.13
N SER A 38 13.34 1.68 -12.12
CA SER A 38 13.89 3.03 -11.96
C SER A 38 12.97 3.88 -11.08
N SER A 39 13.56 4.83 -10.35
CA SER A 39 12.80 5.81 -9.57
C SER A 39 11.81 6.57 -10.45
N ASP A 40 12.24 6.95 -11.66
CA ASP A 40 11.42 7.70 -12.62
C ASP A 40 10.22 6.88 -13.10
N PHE A 41 10.38 5.58 -13.31
CA PHE A 41 9.28 4.69 -13.65
C PHE A 41 8.28 4.57 -12.50
N CYS A 42 8.77 4.43 -11.26
CA CYS A 42 7.91 4.39 -10.08
C CYS A 42 7.14 5.70 -9.88
N ASP A 43 7.82 6.84 -10.07
CA ASP A 43 7.23 8.18 -9.93
C ASP A 43 6.16 8.42 -11.01
N ALA A 44 6.43 7.97 -12.24
CA ALA A 44 5.47 8.03 -13.34
C ALA A 44 4.21 7.17 -13.09
N LEU A 45 4.33 6.03 -12.41
CA LEU A 45 3.16 5.22 -12.01
C LEU A 45 2.30 5.92 -10.95
N LEU A 46 2.92 6.71 -10.06
CA LEU A 46 2.26 7.46 -8.98
C LEU A 46 1.69 8.80 -9.43
N LYS A 47 2.14 9.32 -10.58
CA LYS A 47 1.76 10.63 -11.09
C LYS A 47 0.24 10.80 -11.18
N HIS A 48 -0.26 11.89 -10.59
CA HIS A 48 -1.65 12.31 -10.72
C HIS A 48 -1.87 13.13 -12.00
N ASP A 49 -3.08 13.07 -12.55
CA ASP A 49 -3.49 13.93 -13.66
C ASP A 49 -4.18 15.18 -13.09
N ASP A 50 -3.67 16.36 -13.44
CA ASP A 50 -4.14 17.66 -12.91
C ASP A 50 -5.48 18.12 -13.53
N ASP A 51 -6.11 17.29 -14.36
CA ASP A 51 -7.33 17.64 -15.08
C ASP A 51 -8.57 17.58 -14.15
N HIS A 52 -8.72 18.62 -13.33
CA HIS A 52 -9.86 18.83 -12.41
C HIS A 52 -11.21 19.08 -13.12
N HIS A 53 -11.25 19.07 -14.45
CA HIS A 53 -12.39 19.55 -15.21
C HIS A 53 -13.15 18.52 -16.03
N HIS A 54 -13.02 17.21 -15.80
CA HIS A 54 -13.97 16.26 -16.38
C HIS A 54 -14.22 15.04 -15.48
N HIS A 55 -15.29 15.10 -14.68
CA HIS A 55 -15.99 13.88 -14.23
C HIS A 55 -16.66 13.22 -15.45
N SER A 56 -15.88 12.61 -16.34
CA SER A 56 -16.42 11.70 -17.32
C SER A 56 -16.54 10.33 -16.65
N THR A 57 -17.74 10.03 -16.14
CA THR A 57 -18.18 8.68 -15.73
C THR A 57 -18.37 7.76 -16.94
N GLY A 58 -17.48 7.84 -17.93
CA GLY A 58 -17.61 7.12 -19.19
C GLY A 58 -16.24 6.81 -19.75
N SER A 59 -16.00 5.51 -19.95
CA SER A 59 -14.96 4.90 -20.78
C SER A 59 -14.40 5.89 -21.81
N SER A 60 -13.26 6.50 -21.50
CA SER A 60 -12.42 7.12 -22.52
C SER A 60 -11.76 5.96 -23.26
N GLU A 61 -12.44 5.40 -24.26
CA GLU A 61 -11.93 4.30 -25.08
C GLU A 61 -10.52 4.67 -25.58
N GLY A 62 -9.49 4.04 -24.98
CA GLY A 62 -8.11 4.09 -25.45
C GLY A 62 -7.06 4.74 -24.53
N LEU A 63 -7.42 5.46 -23.45
CA LEU A 63 -6.43 6.05 -22.53
C LEU A 63 -6.54 5.49 -21.10
N PRO A 64 -5.42 5.14 -20.45
CA PRO A 64 -5.43 4.67 -19.07
C PRO A 64 -5.75 5.82 -18.10
N LEU A 65 -6.52 5.50 -17.06
CA LEU A 65 -6.85 6.44 -15.99
C LEU A 65 -5.65 6.57 -15.04
N TYR A 66 -5.26 7.82 -14.78
CA TYR A 66 -4.22 8.15 -13.82
C TYR A 66 -4.79 8.33 -12.40
N PRO A 67 -4.01 8.04 -11.37
CA PRO A 67 -2.64 7.52 -11.42
C PRO A 67 -2.60 6.03 -11.84
N LEU A 68 -1.59 5.64 -12.64
CA LEU A 68 -1.53 4.32 -13.28
C LEU A 68 -1.44 3.17 -12.27
N TYR A 69 -0.84 3.38 -11.11
CA TYR A 69 -0.73 2.34 -10.08
C TYR A 69 -2.10 1.82 -9.62
N LYS A 70 -3.17 2.63 -9.67
CA LYS A 70 -4.54 2.16 -9.34
C LYS A 70 -5.05 1.14 -10.36
N SER A 71 -4.81 1.42 -11.64
CA SER A 71 -5.14 0.49 -12.73
C SER A 71 -4.32 -0.80 -12.61
N LEU A 72 -3.03 -0.68 -12.27
CA LEU A 72 -2.17 -1.83 -12.00
C LEU A 72 -2.65 -2.67 -10.82
N ALA A 73 -3.00 -2.03 -9.68
CA ALA A 73 -3.54 -2.72 -8.51
C ALA A 73 -4.84 -3.47 -8.84
N SER A 74 -5.73 -2.85 -9.61
CA SER A 74 -6.97 -3.47 -10.08
C SER A 74 -6.70 -4.68 -10.99
N ALA A 75 -5.79 -4.55 -11.96
CA ALA A 75 -5.42 -5.64 -12.86
C ALA A 75 -4.79 -6.82 -12.09
N LEU A 76 -3.88 -6.53 -11.16
CA LEU A 76 -3.29 -7.54 -10.26
C LEU A 76 -4.36 -8.22 -9.39
N HIS A 77 -5.28 -7.46 -8.82
CA HIS A 77 -6.38 -8.01 -8.04
C HIS A 77 -7.23 -8.98 -8.87
N GLN A 78 -7.59 -8.61 -10.10
CA GLN A 78 -8.34 -9.48 -11.00
C GLN A 78 -7.56 -10.75 -11.31
N TRP A 79 -6.26 -10.65 -11.62
CA TRP A 79 -5.41 -11.80 -11.90
C TRP A 79 -5.31 -12.75 -10.70
N ILE A 80 -5.09 -12.22 -9.50
CA ILE A 80 -5.01 -13.02 -8.27
C ILE A 80 -6.32 -13.79 -8.01
N ILE A 81 -7.48 -13.18 -8.31
CA ILE A 81 -8.79 -13.83 -8.13
C ILE A 81 -9.11 -14.83 -9.24
N SER A 82 -8.83 -14.49 -10.50
CA SER A 82 -9.13 -15.35 -11.65
C SER A 82 -8.18 -16.54 -11.76
N GLY A 83 -6.96 -16.42 -11.21
CA GLY A 83 -5.88 -17.39 -11.39
C GLY A 83 -5.28 -17.38 -12.79
N SER A 84 -5.58 -16.36 -13.61
CA SER A 84 -5.10 -16.26 -14.98
C SER A 84 -4.81 -14.82 -15.37
N PHE A 85 -3.77 -14.61 -16.17
CA PHE A 85 -3.48 -13.32 -16.77
C PHE A 85 -4.69 -12.82 -17.56
N ILE A 86 -5.14 -11.59 -17.28
CA ILE A 86 -6.21 -10.93 -18.04
C ILE A 86 -5.61 -9.64 -18.59
N SER A 87 -5.18 -9.66 -19.85
CA SER A 87 -4.90 -8.41 -20.54
C SER A 87 -6.22 -7.75 -20.93
N VAL A 88 -6.44 -6.51 -20.47
CA VAL A 88 -7.62 -5.70 -20.81
C VAL A 88 -7.78 -5.53 -22.34
N LEU A 89 -6.73 -5.79 -23.13
CA LEU A 89 -6.69 -5.55 -24.57
C LEU A 89 -6.62 -6.82 -25.45
N GLU A 90 -6.52 -8.02 -24.86
CA GLU A 90 -6.45 -9.29 -25.63
C GLU A 90 -7.78 -9.65 -26.33
N MET A 91 -8.87 -8.97 -25.99
CA MET A 91 -10.18 -9.16 -26.63
C MET A 91 -10.25 -8.66 -28.09
N VAL A 92 -9.22 -7.99 -28.63
CA VAL A 92 -9.38 -7.19 -29.87
C VAL A 92 -8.46 -7.59 -31.05
N SER A 93 -7.44 -8.45 -30.90
CA SER A 93 -6.71 -8.93 -32.09
C SER A 93 -5.81 -10.16 -31.85
N PRO A 94 -5.97 -11.26 -32.61
CA PRO A 94 -5.05 -12.40 -32.59
C PRO A 94 -3.89 -12.11 -33.56
N VAL A 95 -2.94 -11.27 -33.15
CA VAL A 95 -1.63 -11.20 -33.83
C VAL A 95 -0.76 -12.25 -33.18
N SER A 96 -0.04 -13.05 -33.99
CA SER A 96 0.76 -14.19 -33.54
C SER A 96 1.68 -13.80 -32.37
N GLU A 97 1.39 -14.33 -31.19
CA GLU A 97 2.24 -14.20 -30.02
C GLU A 97 3.59 -14.84 -30.31
N ASP A 98 4.68 -14.09 -30.10
CA ASP A 98 6.03 -14.63 -30.12
C ASP A 98 6.19 -15.70 -29.03
N ASP A 99 6.84 -16.81 -29.33
CA ASP A 99 6.95 -17.95 -28.41
C ASP A 99 7.70 -17.55 -27.13
N SER A 100 8.60 -16.56 -27.19
CA SER A 100 9.26 -15.97 -26.02
C SER A 100 8.32 -15.25 -25.06
N LEU A 101 7.24 -14.65 -25.56
CA LEU A 101 6.24 -13.94 -24.76
C LEU A 101 5.31 -14.94 -24.04
N LYS A 102 5.04 -16.08 -24.67
CA LYS A 102 4.22 -17.14 -24.07
C LYS A 102 4.92 -17.75 -22.86
N GLU A 103 6.20 -18.12 -23.00
CA GLU A 103 7.00 -18.65 -21.88
C GLU A 103 7.03 -17.67 -20.71
N LEU A 104 7.23 -16.37 -20.99
CA LEU A 104 7.25 -15.33 -19.96
C LEU A 104 5.89 -15.15 -19.25
N LYS A 105 4.78 -15.28 -20.00
CA LYS A 105 3.42 -15.24 -19.43
C LYS A 105 3.15 -16.44 -18.53
N ASP A 106 3.63 -17.62 -18.90
CA ASP A 106 3.50 -18.83 -18.07
C ASP A 106 4.29 -18.67 -16.77
N ASP A 107 5.54 -18.19 -16.84
CA ASP A 107 6.35 -17.87 -15.66
C ASP A 107 5.65 -16.85 -14.74
N TRP A 108 5.06 -15.80 -15.32
CA TRP A 108 4.31 -14.82 -14.54
C TRP A 108 3.03 -15.40 -13.93
N ASN A 109 2.31 -16.27 -14.65
CA ASN A 109 1.12 -16.93 -14.12
C ASN A 109 1.46 -17.81 -12.91
N ASP A 110 2.56 -18.57 -12.98
CA ASP A 110 3.03 -19.40 -11.87
C ASP A 110 3.41 -18.53 -10.67
N LEU A 111 4.16 -17.45 -10.90
CA LEU A 111 4.55 -16.50 -9.87
C LEU A 111 3.33 -15.85 -9.19
N VAL A 112 2.42 -15.28 -9.98
CA VAL A 112 1.24 -14.57 -9.45
C VAL A 112 0.27 -15.53 -8.77
N SER A 113 0.15 -16.76 -9.26
CA SER A 113 -0.68 -17.78 -8.59
C SER A 113 -0.12 -18.14 -7.22
N LEU A 114 1.20 -18.42 -7.15
CA LEU A 114 1.86 -18.78 -5.91
C LEU A 114 1.85 -17.61 -4.90
N LYS A 115 2.35 -16.45 -5.31
CA LYS A 115 2.49 -15.29 -4.42
C LYS A 115 1.15 -14.59 -4.16
N GLY A 116 0.24 -14.60 -5.13
CA GLY A 116 -1.11 -14.08 -4.97
C GLY A 116 -1.91 -14.84 -3.93
N SER A 117 -1.84 -16.18 -3.93
CA SER A 117 -2.50 -16.99 -2.90
C SER A 117 -1.87 -16.80 -1.52
N GLU A 118 -0.53 -16.68 -1.43
CA GLU A 118 0.17 -16.32 -0.20
C GLU A 118 -0.32 -14.96 0.34
N LEU A 119 -0.39 -13.94 -0.53
CA LEU A 119 -0.85 -12.60 -0.18
C LEU A 119 -2.29 -12.60 0.32
N VAL A 120 -3.20 -13.28 -0.38
CA VAL A 120 -4.60 -13.41 0.02
C VAL A 120 -4.72 -14.11 1.37
N SER A 121 -3.94 -15.17 1.61
CA SER A 121 -3.91 -15.86 2.90
C SER A 121 -3.46 -14.94 4.02
N LEU A 122 -2.41 -14.15 3.82
CA LEU A 122 -1.95 -13.17 4.80
C LEU A 122 -3.02 -12.11 5.07
N LEU A 123 -3.62 -11.53 4.03
CA LEU A 123 -4.65 -10.50 4.18
C LEU A 123 -5.90 -11.02 4.90
N ASN A 124 -6.30 -12.26 4.63
CA ASN A 124 -7.44 -12.90 5.31
C ASN A 124 -7.16 -13.22 6.78
N SER A 125 -5.89 -13.34 7.17
CA SER A 125 -5.50 -13.58 8.57
C SER A 125 -5.51 -12.32 9.43
N ILE A 126 -5.67 -11.14 8.85
CA ILE A 126 -5.73 -9.86 9.57
C ILE A 126 -7.00 -9.80 10.42
N SER A 127 -6.82 -9.50 11.71
CA SER A 127 -7.90 -9.36 12.68
C SER A 127 -8.47 -7.93 12.69
N PHE A 128 -7.59 -6.92 12.67
CA PHE A 128 -7.97 -5.50 12.81
C PHE A 128 -7.18 -4.57 11.91
N GLU A 129 -7.84 -3.52 11.41
CA GLU A 129 -7.21 -2.42 10.68
C GLU A 129 -7.07 -1.19 11.58
N LEU A 130 -5.84 -0.68 11.69
CA LEU A 130 -5.52 0.50 12.49
C LEU A 130 -4.88 1.57 11.59
N HIS A 131 -5.10 2.83 11.95
CA HIS A 131 -4.40 3.95 11.32
C HIS A 131 -3.52 4.67 12.34
N VAL A 132 -2.31 5.01 11.91
CA VAL A 132 -1.34 5.76 12.70
C VAL A 132 -0.63 6.79 11.82
N GLN A 133 -0.36 7.98 12.38
CA GLN A 133 0.30 9.08 11.69
C GLN A 133 1.83 8.94 11.76
N GLU A 134 2.55 9.63 10.88
CA GLU A 134 3.98 9.86 11.07
C GLU A 134 4.23 10.75 12.30
N PRO A 135 5.35 10.56 13.04
CA PRO A 135 6.45 9.62 12.77
C PRO A 135 6.20 8.18 13.28
N TYR A 136 5.08 7.93 13.95
CA TYR A 136 4.83 6.67 14.65
C TYR A 136 4.68 5.48 13.70
N PHE A 137 4.17 5.69 12.48
CA PHE A 137 4.15 4.65 11.46
C PHE A 137 5.57 4.16 11.13
N THR A 138 6.48 5.08 10.81
CA THR A 138 7.89 4.73 10.54
C THR A 138 8.53 4.05 11.76
N GLN A 139 8.29 4.56 12.96
CA GLN A 139 8.82 3.96 14.19
C GLN A 139 8.31 2.53 14.43
N LEU A 140 7.04 2.23 14.11
CA LEU A 140 6.48 0.88 14.15
C LEU A 140 7.11 -0.01 13.07
N LYS A 141 7.25 0.51 11.83
CA LYS A 141 7.85 -0.20 10.69
C LYS A 141 9.27 -0.66 10.97
N ASP A 142 10.04 0.20 11.64
CA ASP A 142 11.46 0.02 11.95
C ASP A 142 11.69 -0.66 13.31
N GLY A 143 10.63 -0.96 14.07
CA GLY A 143 10.69 -1.67 15.35
C GLY A 143 11.19 -0.83 16.53
N LEU A 144 11.25 0.49 16.38
CA LEU A 144 11.59 1.42 17.45
C LEU A 144 10.41 1.56 18.43
N LYS A 145 9.20 1.69 17.89
CA LYS A 145 7.95 1.71 18.66
C LYS A 145 7.41 0.30 18.72
N THR A 146 7.26 -0.26 19.92
CA THR A 146 6.78 -1.63 20.14
C THR A 146 5.51 -1.69 20.98
N VAL A 147 5.01 -0.54 21.44
CA VAL A 147 3.76 -0.45 22.20
C VAL A 147 2.88 0.64 21.58
N GLU A 148 1.65 0.26 21.22
CA GLU A 148 0.65 1.16 20.68
C GLU A 148 -0.42 1.49 21.72
N GLY A 149 -0.40 2.73 22.21
CA GLY A 149 -1.38 3.22 23.19
C GLY A 149 -2.69 3.69 22.55
N ARG A 150 -3.84 3.21 23.04
CA ARG A 150 -5.18 3.59 22.54
C ARG A 150 -6.18 3.69 23.70
N CYS A 151 -7.15 4.62 23.65
CA CYS A 151 -8.28 4.56 24.59
C CYS A 151 -9.07 3.26 24.38
N ALA A 152 -9.42 2.59 25.49
CA ALA A 152 -10.04 1.26 25.48
C ALA A 152 -11.52 1.29 25.05
N THR A 153 -11.78 1.59 23.78
CA THR A 153 -13.11 1.86 23.24
C THR A 153 -13.44 0.99 22.03
N GLY A 154 -14.72 0.66 21.84
CA GLY A 154 -15.19 -0.08 20.66
C GLY A 154 -14.43 -1.38 20.44
N ASN A 155 -14.01 -1.62 19.18
CA ASN A 155 -13.31 -2.84 18.78
C ASN A 155 -11.90 -2.96 19.37
N TYR A 156 -11.28 -1.88 19.88
CA TYR A 156 -9.96 -1.99 20.53
C TYR A 156 -10.02 -2.93 21.75
N ASN A 157 -11.16 -3.01 22.44
CA ASN A 157 -11.34 -3.90 23.59
C ASN A 157 -11.32 -5.40 23.24
N ARG A 158 -11.41 -5.73 21.94
CA ARG A 158 -11.43 -7.11 21.44
C ARG A 158 -10.04 -7.60 21.00
N ILE A 159 -9.06 -6.69 20.95
CA ILE A 159 -7.68 -7.03 20.58
C ILE A 159 -7.08 -7.87 21.71
N GLN A 160 -6.46 -8.98 21.33
CA GLN A 160 -5.86 -9.97 22.22
C GLN A 160 -4.50 -10.44 21.67
N PRO A 161 -3.64 -11.05 22.50
CA PRO A 161 -2.40 -11.68 22.03
C PRO A 161 -2.66 -12.66 20.89
N GLY A 162 -1.80 -12.64 19.87
CA GLY A 162 -1.90 -13.44 18.65
C GLY A 162 -2.75 -12.82 17.53
N ASP A 163 -3.46 -11.71 17.78
CA ASP A 163 -4.13 -10.99 16.70
C ASP A 163 -3.13 -10.34 15.74
N LEU A 164 -3.49 -10.30 14.45
CA LEU A 164 -2.73 -9.58 13.43
C LEU A 164 -3.38 -8.23 13.15
N LEU A 165 -2.60 -7.17 13.39
CA LEU A 165 -2.99 -5.79 13.14
C LEU A 165 -2.41 -5.31 11.82
N PHE A 166 -3.22 -4.62 11.03
CA PHE A 166 -2.80 -4.03 9.77
C PHE A 166 -2.83 -2.50 9.84
N PHE A 167 -1.64 -1.93 9.99
CA PHE A 167 -1.44 -0.49 10.10
C PHE A 167 -1.39 0.14 8.72
N ASN A 168 -2.20 1.18 8.52
CA ASN A 168 -2.27 1.98 7.29
C ASN A 168 -2.44 1.13 6.02
N LYS A 169 -3.06 -0.05 6.16
CA LYS A 169 -3.24 -1.03 5.08
C LYS A 169 -1.93 -1.44 4.37
N CYS A 170 -0.80 -1.41 5.05
CA CYS A 170 0.49 -1.80 4.47
C CYS A 170 1.44 -2.54 5.43
N LEU A 171 1.44 -2.23 6.72
CA LEU A 171 2.31 -2.86 7.71
C LEU A 171 1.53 -3.83 8.59
N MET A 172 1.93 -5.10 8.60
CA MET A 172 1.32 -6.11 9.46
C MET A 172 2.15 -6.31 10.72
N LEU A 173 1.54 -6.26 11.90
CA LEU A 173 2.17 -6.51 13.19
C LEU A 173 1.35 -7.49 14.01
N GLU A 174 2.01 -8.32 14.81
CA GLU A 174 1.38 -9.31 15.67
C GLU A 174 1.34 -8.81 17.12
N VAL A 175 0.17 -8.89 17.74
CA VAL A 175 -0.02 -8.52 19.14
C VAL A 175 0.66 -9.55 20.04
N GLN A 176 1.63 -9.10 20.82
CA GLN A 176 2.35 -9.91 21.79
C GLN A 176 1.64 -9.94 23.14
N ASP A 177 1.15 -8.77 23.57
CA ASP A 177 0.40 -8.62 24.81
C ASP A 177 -0.53 -7.39 24.76
N VAL A 178 -1.51 -7.33 25.65
CA VAL A 178 -2.41 -6.19 25.81
C VAL A 178 -2.62 -5.88 27.28
N HIS A 179 -2.12 -4.73 27.73
CA HIS A 179 -2.28 -4.26 29.10
C HIS A 179 -3.30 -3.14 29.22
N ARG A 180 -4.07 -3.13 30.30
CA ARG A 180 -5.04 -2.09 30.63
C ARG A 180 -4.48 -1.19 31.73
N HIS A 181 -4.61 0.12 31.52
CA HIS A 181 -4.20 1.14 32.49
C HIS A 181 -5.34 2.15 32.68
N ALA A 182 -5.39 2.83 33.83
CA ALA A 182 -6.42 3.82 34.11
C ALA A 182 -6.20 5.12 33.32
N SER A 183 -4.95 5.44 32.98
CA SER A 183 -4.59 6.68 32.28
C SER A 183 -3.40 6.53 31.33
N PHE A 184 -3.22 7.49 30.42
CA PHE A 184 -2.02 7.53 29.58
C PHE A 184 -0.74 7.77 30.39
N SER A 185 -0.78 8.59 31.46
CA SER A 185 0.37 8.77 32.36
C SER A 185 0.85 7.44 32.93
N GLU A 186 -0.07 6.68 33.53
CA GLU A 186 0.22 5.37 34.12
C GLU A 186 0.77 4.38 33.07
N MET A 187 0.15 4.35 31.89
CA MET A 187 0.62 3.51 30.79
C MET A 187 2.05 3.88 30.35
N LEU A 188 2.36 5.18 30.22
CA LEU A 188 3.69 5.64 29.80
C LEU A 188 4.77 5.34 30.86
N GLU A 189 4.39 5.36 32.13
CA GLU A 189 5.27 4.97 33.24
C GLU A 189 5.52 3.46 33.26
N ALA A 190 4.47 2.64 33.06
CA ALA A 190 4.55 1.18 33.15
C ALA A 190 5.19 0.52 31.91
N GLU A 191 4.87 0.99 30.71
CA GLU A 191 5.26 0.34 29.44
C GLU A 191 6.58 0.85 28.85
N SER A 192 7.24 1.79 29.54
CA SER A 192 8.38 2.60 29.07
C SER A 192 7.99 3.59 27.97
N LEU A 193 8.14 4.89 28.29
CA LEU A 193 7.92 6.01 27.37
C LEU A 193 8.62 5.83 26.02
N GLU A 194 9.85 5.33 25.99
CA GLU A 194 10.62 5.15 24.74
C GLU A 194 10.00 4.10 23.82
N LYS A 195 9.39 3.05 24.37
CA LYS A 195 8.71 2.00 23.57
C LYS A 195 7.36 2.45 23.02
N VAL A 196 6.71 3.39 23.71
CA VAL A 196 5.40 3.94 23.33
C VAL A 196 5.54 5.14 22.40
N LEU A 197 6.44 6.07 22.71
CA LEU A 197 6.68 7.32 21.99
C LEU A 197 8.20 7.56 21.83
N PRO A 198 8.90 6.82 20.94
CA PRO A 198 10.33 7.01 20.71
C PRO A 198 10.68 8.47 20.39
N GLY A 199 11.71 8.98 21.06
CA GLY A 199 12.17 10.38 20.93
C GLY A 199 11.52 11.37 21.90
N VAL A 200 10.47 10.97 22.61
CA VAL A 200 9.85 11.78 23.68
C VAL A 200 10.59 11.55 25.00
N THR A 201 10.84 12.62 25.76
CA THR A 201 11.71 12.56 26.94
C THR A 201 10.98 12.62 28.27
N THR A 202 9.73 13.12 28.32
CA THR A 202 8.94 13.20 29.56
C THR A 202 7.52 12.68 29.40
N ILE A 203 6.94 12.22 30.51
CA ILE A 203 5.56 11.70 30.55
C ILE A 203 4.56 12.80 30.21
N GLU A 204 4.77 14.03 30.67
CA GLU A 204 3.89 15.17 30.41
C GLU A 204 3.84 15.53 28.92
N GLU A 205 4.98 15.44 28.23
CA GLU A 205 5.02 15.61 26.78
C GLU A 205 4.27 14.48 26.06
N GLY A 206 4.47 13.23 26.51
CA GLY A 206 3.77 12.07 25.98
C GLY A 206 2.25 12.15 26.17
N GLU A 207 1.79 12.60 27.33
CA GLU A 207 0.37 12.86 27.57
C GLU A 207 -0.16 13.94 26.63
N ARG A 208 0.58 15.05 26.44
CA ARG A 208 0.18 16.13 25.55
C ARG A 208 -0.02 15.64 24.11
N ILE A 209 0.80 14.71 23.64
CA ILE A 209 0.61 14.03 22.34
C ILE A 209 -0.73 13.28 22.33
N TYR A 210 -1.02 12.46 23.33
CA TYR A 210 -2.29 11.73 23.41
C TYR A 210 -3.52 12.66 23.48
N ARG A 211 -3.39 13.84 24.09
CA ARG A 211 -4.46 14.87 24.12
C ARG A 211 -4.84 15.41 22.75
N GLN A 212 -3.97 15.29 21.75
CA GLN A 212 -4.31 15.65 20.36
C GLN A 212 -5.36 14.69 19.77
N PHE A 213 -5.48 13.47 20.32
CA PHE A 213 -6.34 12.41 19.79
C PHE A 213 -7.53 12.05 20.69
N TYR A 214 -7.39 12.24 22.01
CA TYR A 214 -8.35 11.80 23.02
C TYR A 214 -8.58 12.87 24.10
N SER A 215 -9.86 13.14 24.40
CA SER A 215 -10.23 13.99 25.52
C SER A 215 -9.98 13.28 26.86
N LYS A 216 -9.79 14.05 27.94
CA LYS A 216 -9.59 13.51 29.29
C LYS A 216 -10.80 12.70 29.76
N GLU A 217 -12.00 13.14 29.42
CA GLU A 217 -13.24 12.46 29.79
C GLU A 217 -13.31 11.08 29.13
N LYS A 218 -12.93 10.97 27.85
CA LYS A 218 -12.93 9.70 27.12
C LYS A 218 -11.94 8.71 27.74
N GLU A 219 -10.77 9.18 28.15
CA GLU A 219 -9.82 8.36 28.88
C GLU A 219 -10.35 7.92 30.23
N GLN A 220 -10.84 8.84 31.07
CA GLN A 220 -11.33 8.52 32.41
C GLN A 220 -12.49 7.51 32.38
N LEU A 221 -13.36 7.60 31.38
CA LEU A 221 -14.51 6.70 31.23
C LEU A 221 -14.13 5.28 30.80
N ASN A 222 -13.02 5.12 30.06
CA ASN A 222 -12.71 3.86 29.38
C ASN A 222 -11.37 3.23 29.82
N GLY A 223 -10.48 4.01 30.41
CA GLY A 223 -9.06 3.69 30.53
C GLY A 223 -8.36 3.65 29.17
N VAL A 224 -7.14 3.09 29.19
CA VAL A 224 -6.28 2.97 28.01
C VAL A 224 -5.76 1.53 27.86
N LEU A 225 -5.42 1.18 26.64
CA LEU A 225 -4.76 -0.07 26.26
C LEU A 225 -3.35 0.24 25.80
N ALA A 226 -2.38 -0.51 26.33
CA ALA A 226 -1.07 -0.68 25.74
C ALA A 226 -1.09 -1.96 24.93
N ILE A 227 -1.00 -1.83 23.60
CA ILE A 227 -0.99 -2.97 22.68
C ILE A 227 0.47 -3.23 22.30
N CYS A 228 1.08 -4.24 22.90
CA CYS A 228 2.45 -4.64 22.63
C CYS A 228 2.49 -5.39 21.30
N VAL A 229 3.36 -4.98 20.38
CA VAL A 229 3.42 -5.50 19.02
C VAL A 229 4.82 -5.90 18.60
N SER A 230 4.92 -6.91 17.74
CA SER A 230 6.16 -7.28 17.07
C SER A 230 5.94 -7.47 15.57
N LYS A 231 7.02 -7.45 14.80
CA LYS A 231 6.96 -7.61 13.34
C LYS A 231 7.08 -9.09 12.97
N PRO A 232 6.03 -9.72 12.40
CA PRO A 232 6.13 -11.09 11.92
C PRO A 232 7.08 -11.18 10.71
N ALA A 233 7.63 -12.36 10.48
CA ALA A 233 8.60 -12.63 9.42
C ALA A 233 8.04 -12.33 8.02
N SER A 234 6.82 -12.81 7.77
CA SER A 234 6.05 -12.57 6.54
C SER A 234 5.33 -11.22 6.60
N GLN A 235 5.31 -10.52 5.48
CA GLN A 235 4.67 -9.20 5.36
C GLN A 235 3.94 -9.11 4.01
N PRO A 236 2.70 -8.61 3.96
CA PRO A 236 1.97 -8.45 2.69
C PRO A 236 2.75 -7.66 1.64
N TYR A 237 3.43 -6.57 2.05
CA TYR A 237 4.21 -5.75 1.12
C TYR A 237 5.43 -6.48 0.54
N LYS A 238 6.01 -7.46 1.26
CA LYS A 238 7.11 -8.28 0.73
C LYS A 238 6.61 -9.27 -0.31
N VAL A 239 5.45 -9.89 -0.07
CA VAL A 239 4.85 -10.82 -1.03
C VAL A 239 4.45 -10.09 -2.31
N LEU A 240 3.85 -8.89 -2.19
CA LEU A 240 3.56 -8.07 -3.36
C LEU A 240 4.84 -7.57 -4.05
N LEU A 241 5.89 -7.23 -3.29
CA LEU A 241 7.19 -6.87 -3.86
C LEU A 241 7.75 -7.98 -4.76
N ASP A 242 7.71 -9.24 -4.31
CA ASP A 242 8.17 -10.39 -5.11
C ASP A 242 7.42 -10.48 -6.46
N ILE A 243 6.11 -10.20 -6.47
CA ILE A 243 5.31 -10.14 -7.70
C ILE A 243 5.79 -9.01 -8.61
N ILE A 244 5.96 -7.79 -8.08
CA ILE A 244 6.38 -6.64 -8.88
C ILE A 244 7.78 -6.84 -9.46
N VAL A 245 8.72 -7.38 -8.68
CA VAL A 245 10.08 -7.70 -9.14
C VAL A 245 10.05 -8.75 -10.25
N GLY A 246 9.27 -9.82 -10.09
CA GLY A 246 9.18 -10.88 -11.10
C GLY A 246 8.46 -10.47 -12.39
N LEU A 247 7.51 -9.53 -12.31
CA LEU A 247 6.90 -8.93 -13.50
C LEU A 247 7.87 -8.00 -14.24
N GLY A 248 8.65 -7.20 -13.49
CA GLY A 248 9.52 -6.16 -14.03
C GLY A 248 8.77 -5.17 -14.94
N TYR A 249 9.51 -4.42 -15.76
CA TYR A 249 8.91 -3.45 -16.69
C TYR A 249 7.88 -4.10 -17.62
N ARG A 250 8.26 -5.23 -18.24
CA ARG A 250 7.41 -5.89 -19.26
C ARG A 250 6.08 -6.35 -18.67
N GLY A 251 6.09 -7.07 -17.55
CA GLY A 251 4.86 -7.58 -16.94
C GLY A 251 3.94 -6.46 -16.45
N ILE A 252 4.51 -5.42 -15.85
CA ILE A 252 3.75 -4.23 -15.43
C ILE A 252 3.10 -3.53 -16.63
N GLN A 253 3.87 -3.29 -17.69
CA GLN A 253 3.35 -2.67 -18.91
C GLN A 253 2.27 -3.53 -19.58
N SER A 254 2.45 -4.85 -19.61
CA SER A 254 1.45 -5.79 -20.13
C SER A 254 0.15 -5.77 -19.33
N LEU A 255 0.21 -5.64 -17.98
CA LEU A 255 -0.97 -5.48 -17.13
C LEU A 255 -1.69 -4.14 -17.36
N LEU A 256 -0.94 -3.10 -17.70
CA LEU A 256 -1.49 -1.80 -18.12
C LEU A 256 -2.03 -1.82 -19.56
N GLY A 257 -2.00 -2.97 -20.24
CA GLY A 257 -2.49 -3.12 -21.62
C GLY A 257 -1.57 -2.52 -22.68
N LEU A 258 -0.30 -2.25 -22.33
CA LEU A 258 0.68 -1.69 -23.26
C LEU A 258 1.26 -2.80 -24.13
N LYS A 259 1.27 -2.56 -25.44
CA LYS A 259 1.92 -3.45 -26.42
C LYS A 259 3.35 -3.00 -26.63
N HIS A 260 4.30 -3.93 -26.51
CA HIS A 260 5.68 -3.69 -26.91
C HIS A 260 5.79 -3.72 -28.44
N THR A 261 6.28 -2.63 -29.02
CA THR A 261 6.60 -2.56 -30.45
C THR A 261 8.09 -2.30 -30.62
N VAL A 262 8.65 -2.76 -31.73
CA VAL A 262 10.08 -2.52 -32.02
C VAL A 262 10.31 -1.01 -32.14
N GLY A 263 11.23 -0.47 -31.33
CA GLY A 263 11.59 0.95 -31.32
C GLY A 263 11.01 1.78 -30.17
N THR A 264 10.17 1.20 -29.29
CA THR A 264 9.73 1.90 -28.06
C THR A 264 10.76 1.82 -26.94
N ILE A 265 10.79 2.84 -26.10
CA ILE A 265 11.63 2.87 -24.89
C ILE A 265 11.16 1.75 -23.93
N PRO A 266 12.06 0.88 -23.44
CA PRO A 266 11.68 -0.25 -22.57
C PRO A 266 10.92 0.15 -21.32
N GLU A 267 11.21 1.33 -20.75
CA GLU A 267 10.58 1.88 -19.53
C GLU A 267 9.43 2.84 -19.86
N GLY A 268 9.01 2.93 -21.12
CA GLY A 268 7.98 3.88 -21.55
C GLY A 268 6.63 3.60 -20.90
N LEU A 269 6.07 4.61 -20.24
CA LEU A 269 4.67 4.65 -19.83
C LEU A 269 3.93 5.67 -20.69
N PRO A 270 2.60 5.53 -20.88
CA PRO A 270 1.82 6.55 -21.53
C PRO A 270 1.97 7.90 -20.81
N PRO A 271 1.77 9.03 -21.50
CA PRO A 271 1.66 10.33 -20.84
C PRO A 271 0.23 10.55 -20.28
N ALA A 272 0.12 11.37 -19.24
CA ALA A 272 -1.17 11.80 -18.70
C ALA A 272 -1.98 12.62 -19.71
N ARG A 273 -3.31 12.66 -19.56
CA ARG A 273 -4.20 13.35 -20.52
C ARG A 273 -3.92 14.84 -20.57
N SER A 274 -3.69 15.46 -19.42
CA SER A 274 -3.25 16.88 -19.34
C SER A 274 -1.98 17.14 -20.14
N THR A 275 -1.01 16.21 -20.13
CA THR A 275 0.25 16.34 -20.87
C THR A 275 -0.01 16.28 -22.38
N LEU A 276 -0.86 15.35 -22.82
CA LEU A 276 -1.28 15.26 -24.23
C LEU A 276 -2.02 16.53 -24.67
N LEU A 277 -3.02 16.97 -23.91
CA LEU A 277 -3.77 18.19 -24.21
C LEU A 277 -2.85 19.41 -24.31
N THR A 278 -1.93 19.57 -23.37
CA THR A 278 -0.94 20.65 -23.40
C THR A 278 -0.09 20.60 -24.66
N SER A 279 0.35 19.40 -25.07
CA SER A 279 1.15 19.22 -26.30
C SER A 279 0.39 19.60 -27.58
N PHE A 280 -0.93 19.44 -27.62
CA PHE A 280 -1.77 19.88 -28.74
C PHE A 280 -2.07 21.39 -28.71
N MET A 281 -2.00 22.02 -27.54
CA MET A 281 -2.26 23.46 -27.37
C MET A 281 -0.99 24.32 -27.50
N LEU A 282 0.19 23.70 -27.51
CA LEU A 282 1.44 24.36 -27.85
C LEU A 282 1.40 24.77 -29.33
N PRO A 283 1.47 26.07 -29.67
CA PRO A 283 1.58 26.47 -31.06
C PRO A 283 2.82 25.81 -31.66
N GLN A 284 2.65 25.02 -32.71
CA GLN A 284 3.77 24.62 -33.56
C GLN A 284 4.42 25.92 -34.05
N ASN A 285 5.72 26.09 -33.79
CA ASN A 285 6.47 27.28 -34.16
C ASN A 285 6.06 27.79 -35.56
N PRO A 286 5.57 29.04 -35.71
CA PRO A 286 5.24 29.62 -37.00
C PRO A 286 6.47 30.10 -37.80
N ASP A 287 7.69 29.91 -37.28
CA ASP A 287 8.92 30.35 -37.93
C ASP A 287 9.73 29.16 -38.50
N VAL A 288 9.32 28.71 -39.69
CA VAL A 288 10.16 28.09 -40.72
C VAL A 288 9.93 28.83 -42.03
#